data_AF-A0A1H8A5J8-F1
#
_entry.id   AF-A0A1H8A5J8-F1
#
_cell.length_a   1.000
_cell.length_b   1.000
_cell.length_c   1.000
_cell.angle_alpha   90.00
_cell.angle_beta   90.00
_cell.angle_gamma   90.00
#
_symmetry.space_group_name_H-M   'P 1'
#
loop_
_entity.id
_entity.type
_entity.pdbx_description
1 polymer ?
#
loop_
_entity_poly.entity_id
_entity_poly.type
_entity_poly.pdbx_seq_one_letter_code
_entity_poly.pdbx_strand_id
1 'polypeptide(L)'
;MAGQSRTTKVLEGALDWVKRLPSALAKDVTVDVGQKRMRLSHARVETLTRQALRHVKALELRAWESRPEVYDVRLAVSGWRLRVEATLEQVELSSGRYKLWLRTPGKVELEESLTASALMGVLRAGAGKAAARVLADKLLPPGLRWNGQVLEVEGKLPTHGVVPARLFDTSSLVLSAEHDGEGLWLAAEAWPGLMDLLQAVFSAELR
;
A
#
# COMPACT_ATOMS: atom_id res chain seq x y z
N MET A 1 -45.15 2.94 4.90
CA MET A 1 -43.98 2.07 4.69
C MET A 1 -42.74 2.85 5.11
N ALA A 2 -42.13 2.50 6.24
CA ALA A 2 -40.96 3.21 6.75
C ALA A 2 -39.80 3.05 5.75
N GLY A 3 -39.35 4.17 5.18
CA GLY A 3 -38.21 4.17 4.27
C GLY A 3 -36.97 3.70 5.03
N GLN A 4 -36.53 2.46 4.78
CA GLN A 4 -35.22 2.00 5.21
C GLN A 4 -34.19 3.07 4.79
N SER A 5 -33.46 3.59 5.77
CA SER A 5 -32.46 4.62 5.50
C SER A 5 -31.45 4.08 4.48
N ARG A 6 -30.96 4.94 3.59
CA ARG A 6 -29.95 4.59 2.57
C ARG A 6 -28.77 3.84 3.20
N THR A 7 -28.41 4.21 4.43
CA THR A 7 -27.37 3.60 5.26
C THR A 7 -27.65 2.13 5.57
N THR A 8 -28.90 1.77 5.88
CA THR A 8 -29.33 0.40 6.20
C THR A 8 -29.26 -0.50 4.96
N LYS A 9 -29.66 -0.01 3.79
CA LYS A 9 -29.55 -0.75 2.53
C LYS A 9 -28.11 -0.98 2.09
N VAL A 10 -27.24 0.00 2.35
CA VAL A 10 -25.79 -0.12 2.07
C VAL A 10 -25.13 -1.12 3.02
N LEU A 11 -25.53 -1.15 4.28
CA LEU A 11 -25.10 -2.13 5.28
C LEU A 11 -25.50 -3.56 4.87
N GLU A 12 -26.76 -3.77 4.49
CA GLU A 12 -27.27 -5.07 4.01
C GLU A 12 -26.53 -5.53 2.76
N GLY A 13 -26.28 -4.62 1.80
CA GLY A 13 -25.50 -4.92 0.60
C GLY A 13 -24.04 -5.31 0.89
N ALA A 14 -23.39 -4.65 1.86
CA ALA A 14 -22.03 -4.99 2.27
C ALA A 14 -21.97 -6.36 2.96
N LEU A 15 -22.92 -6.65 3.85
CA LEU A 15 -23.00 -7.96 4.52
C LEU A 15 -23.28 -9.09 3.53
N ASP A 16 -24.17 -8.88 2.57
CA ASP A 16 -24.45 -9.88 1.53
C ASP A 16 -23.29 -10.04 0.54
N TRP A 17 -22.52 -8.98 0.30
CA TRP A 17 -21.28 -9.09 -0.47
C TRP A 17 -20.22 -9.91 0.25
N VAL A 18 -19.99 -9.69 1.55
CA VAL A 18 -19.04 -10.48 2.35
C VAL A 18 -19.40 -11.97 2.32
N LYS A 19 -20.69 -12.32 2.41
CA LYS A 19 -21.17 -13.71 2.31
C LYS A 19 -20.92 -14.35 0.94
N ARG A 20 -20.72 -13.54 -0.11
CA ARG A 20 -20.46 -13.99 -1.48
C ARG A 20 -18.98 -14.07 -1.82
N LEU A 21 -18.09 -13.70 -0.90
CA LEU A 21 -16.65 -13.89 -1.09
C LEU A 21 -16.33 -15.39 -1.24
N PRO A 22 -15.48 -15.78 -2.20
CA PRO A 22 -14.96 -17.14 -2.27
C PRO A 22 -14.34 -17.54 -0.94
N SER A 23 -14.61 -18.76 -0.47
CA SER A 23 -14.17 -19.27 0.84
C SER A 23 -12.66 -19.21 1.06
N ALA A 24 -11.87 -19.23 -0.02
CA ALA A 24 -10.42 -19.04 0.02
C ALA A 24 -10.02 -17.61 0.44
N LEU A 25 -10.79 -16.59 0.06
CA LEU A 25 -10.53 -15.17 0.34
C LEU A 25 -11.14 -14.70 1.65
N ALA A 26 -12.09 -15.45 2.22
CA ALA A 26 -12.70 -15.13 3.52
C ALA A 26 -11.69 -15.11 4.67
N LYS A 27 -10.54 -15.80 4.53
CA LYS A 27 -9.44 -15.78 5.51
C LYS A 27 -8.54 -14.55 5.40
N ASP A 28 -8.59 -13.86 4.25
CA ASP A 28 -7.74 -12.71 3.96
C ASP A 28 -8.43 -11.37 4.26
N VAL A 29 -9.71 -11.41 4.64
CA VAL A 29 -10.53 -10.21 4.80
C VAL A 29 -11.36 -10.28 6.06
N THR A 30 -11.26 -9.25 6.89
CA THR A 30 -12.22 -9.00 7.98
C THR A 30 -12.95 -7.69 7.69
N VAL A 31 -14.26 -7.64 7.89
CA VAL A 31 -15.05 -6.41 7.70
C VAL A 31 -15.64 -5.97 9.03
N ASP A 32 -15.32 -4.74 9.44
CA ASP A 32 -15.90 -4.07 10.61
C ASP A 32 -16.88 -3.01 10.09
N VAL A 33 -18.14 -3.41 9.99
CA VAL A 33 -19.21 -2.55 9.47
C VAL A 33 -19.53 -1.40 10.42
N GLY A 34 -19.31 -1.60 11.73
CA GLY A 34 -19.57 -0.57 12.74
C GLY A 34 -18.60 0.60 12.61
N GLN A 35 -17.33 0.31 12.36
CA GLN A 35 -16.28 1.31 12.14
C GLN A 35 -16.05 1.64 10.66
N LYS A 36 -16.84 1.08 9.75
CA LYS A 36 -16.73 1.29 8.28
C LYS A 36 -15.30 1.07 7.77
N ARG A 37 -14.68 -0.01 8.23
CA ARG A 37 -13.32 -0.40 7.86
C ARG A 37 -13.22 -1.88 7.57
N MET A 38 -12.10 -2.29 6.99
CA MET A 38 -11.81 -3.69 6.70
C MET A 38 -10.35 -3.98 6.85
N ARG A 39 -10.02 -5.20 7.26
CA ARG A 39 -8.66 -5.67 7.39
C ARG A 39 -8.33 -6.56 6.22
N LEU A 40 -7.18 -6.30 5.59
CA LEU A 40 -6.52 -7.25 4.72
C LEU A 40 -5.47 -8.03 5.53
N SER A 41 -5.39 -9.35 5.34
CA SER A 41 -4.30 -10.14 5.89
C SER A 41 -2.96 -9.63 5.39
N HIS A 42 -1.89 -9.77 6.19
CA HIS A 42 -0.57 -9.36 5.74
C HIS A 42 -0.12 -10.07 4.45
N ALA A 43 -0.50 -11.33 4.26
CA ALA A 43 -0.23 -12.09 3.03
C ALA A 43 -0.91 -11.47 1.81
N ARG A 44 -2.15 -10.98 1.95
CA ARG A 44 -2.85 -10.28 0.86
C ARG A 44 -2.20 -8.93 0.56
N VAL A 45 -1.81 -8.18 1.57
CA VAL A 45 -1.10 -6.90 1.41
C VAL A 45 0.22 -7.11 0.66
N GLU A 46 1.01 -8.12 1.04
CA GLU A 46 2.26 -8.46 0.34
C GLU A 46 2.00 -8.82 -1.13
N THR A 47 0.99 -9.64 -1.41
CA THR A 47 0.64 -10.08 -2.77
C THR A 47 0.28 -8.90 -3.65
N LEU A 48 -0.60 -8.01 -3.18
CA LEU A 48 -1.00 -6.81 -3.91
C LEU A 48 0.18 -5.86 -4.14
N THR A 49 1.05 -5.71 -3.13
CA THR A 49 2.26 -4.88 -3.24
C THR A 49 3.21 -5.44 -4.29
N ARG A 50 3.49 -6.75 -4.25
CA ARG A 50 4.33 -7.41 -5.26
C ARG A 50 3.78 -7.23 -6.67
N GLN A 51 2.47 -7.37 -6.86
CA GLN A 51 1.82 -7.17 -8.16
C GLN A 51 1.97 -5.72 -8.64
N ALA A 52 1.73 -4.73 -7.78
CA ALA A 52 1.88 -3.31 -8.13
C ALA A 52 3.32 -2.95 -8.51
N LEU A 53 4.31 -3.48 -7.77
CA LEU A 53 5.72 -3.16 -7.98
C LEU A 53 6.33 -3.81 -9.24
N ARG A 54 5.74 -4.88 -9.79
CA ARG A 54 6.26 -5.56 -11.01
C ARG A 54 6.42 -4.64 -12.21
N HIS A 55 5.67 -3.55 -12.28
CA HIS A 55 5.69 -2.61 -13.40
C HIS A 55 6.58 -1.39 -13.18
N VAL A 56 7.18 -1.24 -11.99
CA VAL A 56 8.05 -0.10 -11.66
C VAL A 56 9.47 -0.41 -12.10
N LYS A 57 9.95 0.29 -13.13
CA LYS A 57 11.33 0.12 -13.62
C LYS A 57 12.35 0.45 -12.54
N ALA A 58 13.43 -0.33 -12.49
CA ALA A 58 14.55 -0.16 -11.57
C ALA A 58 14.19 -0.27 -10.08
N LEU A 59 13.03 -0.85 -9.74
CA LEU A 59 12.62 -1.15 -8.36
C LEU A 59 12.30 -2.65 -8.26
N GLU A 60 12.92 -3.34 -7.30
CA GLU A 60 12.67 -4.76 -7.03
C GLU A 60 12.40 -4.97 -5.54
N LEU A 61 11.29 -5.63 -5.21
CA LEU A 61 10.99 -6.07 -3.85
C LEU A 61 11.69 -7.40 -3.56
N ARG A 62 12.80 -7.34 -2.83
CA ARG A 62 13.70 -8.47 -2.54
C ARG A 62 13.20 -9.33 -1.37
N ALA A 63 12.74 -8.68 -0.31
CA ALA A 63 12.21 -9.37 0.87
C ALA A 63 11.07 -8.55 1.49
N TRP A 64 10.14 -9.27 2.11
CA TRP A 64 9.03 -8.72 2.86
C TRP A 64 8.85 -9.56 4.12
N GLU A 65 8.85 -8.91 5.27
CA GLU A 65 8.58 -9.52 6.56
C GLU A 65 7.52 -8.70 7.26
N SER A 66 6.46 -9.36 7.73
CA SER A 66 5.38 -8.71 8.47
C SER A 66 5.65 -8.84 9.96
N ARG A 67 5.79 -7.70 10.64
CA ARG A 67 5.93 -7.62 12.09
C ARG A 67 4.68 -6.98 12.69
N PRO A 68 4.45 -7.13 14.01
CA PRO A 68 3.22 -6.63 14.64
C PRO A 68 2.96 -5.13 14.44
N GLU A 69 4.00 -4.32 14.27
CA GLU A 69 3.88 -2.86 14.17
C GLU A 69 4.29 -2.28 12.81
N VAL A 70 5.02 -3.05 11.99
CA VAL A 70 5.64 -2.57 10.76
C VAL A 70 5.81 -3.71 9.75
N TYR A 71 5.95 -3.36 8.48
CA TYR A 71 6.55 -4.22 7.47
C TYR A 71 8.05 -3.92 7.39
N ASP A 72 8.90 -4.94 7.48
CA ASP A 72 10.33 -4.84 7.17
C ASP A 72 10.54 -5.27 5.72
N VAL A 73 10.90 -4.30 4.88
CA VAL A 73 10.90 -4.41 3.43
C VAL A 73 12.32 -4.19 2.93
N ARG A 74 12.81 -5.12 2.11
CA ARG A 74 14.09 -4.96 1.41
C ARG A 74 13.86 -4.70 -0.06
N LEU A 75 14.40 -3.59 -0.54
CA LEU A 75 14.23 -3.09 -1.90
C LEU A 75 15.59 -3.02 -2.60
N ALA A 76 15.62 -3.34 -3.90
CA ALA A 76 16.70 -2.93 -4.77
C ALA A 76 16.21 -1.78 -5.66
N VAL A 77 16.87 -0.62 -5.62
CA VAL A 77 16.50 0.60 -6.35
C VAL A 77 17.68 1.08 -7.16
N SER A 78 17.61 1.04 -8.49
CA SER A 78 18.68 1.52 -9.38
C SER A 78 20.08 0.97 -9.01
N GLY A 79 20.13 -0.29 -8.55
CA GLY A 79 21.35 -0.98 -8.09
C GLY A 79 21.83 -0.68 -6.67
N TRP A 80 21.00 -0.02 -5.86
CA TRP A 80 21.20 0.18 -4.42
C TRP A 80 20.30 -0.77 -3.64
N ARG A 81 20.77 -1.29 -2.50
CA ARG A 81 19.96 -2.13 -1.63
C ARG A 81 19.56 -1.36 -0.38
N LEU A 82 18.27 -1.29 -0.13
CA LEU A 82 17.66 -0.55 0.97
C LEU A 82 16.86 -1.52 1.84
N ARG A 83 16.94 -1.33 3.15
CA ARG A 83 16.05 -1.92 4.14
C ARG A 83 15.21 -0.83 4.76
N VAL A 84 13.90 -1.01 4.76
CA VAL A 84 12.92 -0.01 5.20
C VAL A 84 11.90 -0.69 6.10
N GLU A 85 11.76 -0.20 7.33
CA GLU A 85 10.61 -0.50 8.17
C GLU A 85 9.52 0.54 7.87
N ALA A 86 8.40 0.08 7.32
CA ALA A 86 7.32 0.93 6.84
C ALA A 86 5.92 0.46 7.29
N THR A 87 5.02 1.42 7.47
CA THR A 87 3.58 1.20 7.63
C THR A 87 2.82 2.02 6.60
N LEU A 88 1.82 1.44 5.95
CA LEU A 88 0.93 2.20 5.09
C LEU A 88 0.04 3.08 5.97
N GLU A 89 0.01 4.38 5.67
CA GLU A 89 -0.76 5.38 6.41
C GLU A 89 -1.97 5.83 5.59
N GLN A 90 -1.80 6.01 4.29
CA GLN A 90 -2.86 6.47 3.42
C GLN A 90 -2.70 5.94 1.98
N VAL A 91 -3.83 5.72 1.33
CA VAL A 91 -3.95 5.42 -0.10
C VAL A 91 -4.92 6.41 -0.72
N GLU A 92 -4.50 7.06 -1.81
CA GLU A 92 -5.38 7.87 -2.65
C GLU A 92 -5.42 7.28 -4.06
N LEU A 93 -6.63 7.12 -4.58
CA LEU A 93 -6.90 6.70 -5.94
C LEU A 93 -7.73 7.79 -6.62
N SER A 94 -7.17 8.47 -7.59
CA SER A 94 -7.83 9.60 -8.26
C SER A 94 -7.25 9.84 -9.65
N SER A 95 -8.10 10.21 -10.61
CA SER A 95 -7.68 10.65 -11.96
C SER A 95 -6.74 9.67 -12.67
N GLY A 96 -7.01 8.37 -12.57
CA GLY A 96 -6.18 7.32 -13.17
C GLY A 96 -4.78 7.17 -12.55
N ARG A 97 -4.58 7.67 -11.33
CA ARG A 97 -3.33 7.57 -10.58
C ARG A 97 -3.57 7.04 -9.17
N TYR A 98 -2.52 6.50 -8.59
CA TYR A 98 -2.50 6.16 -7.17
C TYR A 98 -1.40 6.97 -6.48
N LYS A 99 -1.64 7.32 -5.22
CA LYS A 99 -0.65 7.86 -4.30
C LYS A 99 -0.71 7.10 -2.98
N LEU A 100 0.44 6.67 -2.49
CA LEU A 100 0.60 5.94 -1.23
C LEU A 100 1.50 6.75 -0.31
N TRP A 101 1.15 6.80 0.97
CA TRP A 101 1.98 7.36 2.01
C TRP A 101 2.43 6.24 2.94
N LEU A 102 3.72 5.96 2.89
CA LEU A 102 4.35 4.92 3.71
C LEU A 102 5.15 5.63 4.80
N ARG A 103 4.64 5.60 6.03
CA ARG A 103 5.38 6.09 7.18
C ARG A 103 6.55 5.13 7.43
N THR A 104 7.74 5.66 7.67
CA THR A 104 8.96 4.90 8.00
C THR A 104 9.33 5.12 9.47
N PRO A 105 8.58 4.54 10.43
CA PRO A 105 8.77 4.83 11.86
C PRO A 105 10.13 4.34 12.35
N GLY A 106 10.56 3.17 11.88
CA GLY A 106 11.79 2.52 12.29
C GLY A 106 12.96 2.80 11.37
N LYS A 107 13.67 1.72 11.02
CA LYS A 107 14.92 1.76 10.27
C LYS A 107 14.73 2.08 8.80
N VAL A 108 15.57 2.97 8.30
CA VAL A 108 15.82 3.15 6.86
C VAL A 108 17.33 3.09 6.69
N GLU A 109 17.80 1.97 6.14
CA GLU A 109 19.22 1.64 6.08
C GLU A 109 19.62 1.30 4.64
N LEU A 110 20.80 1.75 4.24
CA LEU A 110 21.43 1.33 3.00
C LEU A 110 22.28 0.09 3.27
N GLU A 111 21.90 -1.05 2.72
CA GLU A 111 22.63 -2.30 2.86
C GLU A 111 23.86 -2.32 1.94
N GLU A 112 23.71 -1.95 0.66
CA GLU A 112 24.79 -1.97 -0.34
C GLU A 112 24.59 -0.92 -1.46
N SER A 113 25.68 -0.50 -2.10
CA SER A 113 25.66 0.43 -3.26
C SER A 113 26.54 -0.04 -4.41
N LEU A 114 26.13 0.25 -5.65
CA LEU A 114 26.95 0.06 -6.86
C LEU A 114 28.26 0.87 -6.85
N THR A 115 28.29 2.00 -6.14
CA THR A 115 29.44 2.91 -6.09
C THR A 115 30.08 2.92 -4.71
N ALA A 116 30.67 1.78 -4.32
CA ALA A 116 31.38 1.61 -3.06
C ALA A 116 32.61 2.53 -2.87
N SER A 117 32.87 3.48 -3.77
CA SER A 117 33.98 4.44 -3.68
C SER A 117 33.55 5.89 -3.36
N ALA A 118 32.30 6.29 -3.61
CA ALA A 118 31.88 7.70 -3.47
C ALA A 118 31.26 8.05 -2.09
N LEU A 119 30.89 7.04 -1.28
CA LEU A 119 30.17 7.22 -0.01
C LEU A 119 30.85 6.58 1.20
N MET A 120 32.09 6.11 1.06
CA MET A 120 32.82 5.44 2.14
C MET A 120 33.02 6.31 3.40
N GLY A 121 32.90 7.63 3.28
CA GLY A 121 32.94 8.55 4.42
C GLY A 121 31.61 8.69 5.18
N VAL A 122 30.47 8.37 4.58
CA VAL A 122 29.13 8.62 5.16
C VAL A 122 28.50 7.32 5.70
N LEU A 123 28.93 6.15 5.23
CA LEU A 123 28.27 4.87 5.47
C LEU A 123 28.82 4.04 6.65
N ARG A 124 29.91 4.46 7.32
CA ARG A 124 30.53 3.67 8.40
C ARG A 124 29.95 3.87 9.81
N ALA A 125 29.02 4.80 10.00
CA ALA A 125 28.49 5.05 11.34
C ALA A 125 27.05 5.58 11.28
N GLY A 126 26.06 4.73 11.52
CA GLY A 126 24.79 5.08 12.19
C GLY A 126 23.97 6.27 11.67
N ALA A 127 24.25 6.85 10.51
CA ALA A 127 23.64 8.09 10.01
C ALA A 127 22.32 7.84 9.26
N GLY A 128 21.53 6.87 9.74
CA GLY A 128 20.49 6.14 9.01
C GLY A 128 19.56 6.99 8.14
N LYS A 129 18.83 7.95 8.73
CA LYS A 129 17.81 8.71 7.97
C LYS A 129 18.37 9.90 7.19
N ALA A 130 19.35 10.62 7.74
CA ALA A 130 19.90 11.81 7.11
C ALA A 130 20.73 11.47 5.85
N ALA A 131 21.58 10.45 5.93
CA ALA A 131 22.37 9.99 4.79
C ALA A 131 21.47 9.38 3.72
N ALA A 132 20.49 8.55 4.11
CA ALA A 132 19.55 7.98 3.18
C ALA A 132 18.69 9.05 2.48
N ARG A 133 18.35 10.17 3.15
CA ARG A 133 17.53 11.24 2.55
C ARG A 133 18.27 11.92 1.40
N VAL A 134 19.55 12.24 1.61
CA VAL A 134 20.41 12.82 0.56
C VAL A 134 20.54 11.89 -0.65
N LEU A 135 20.56 10.58 -0.41
CA LEU A 135 20.57 9.58 -1.48
C LEU A 135 19.22 9.44 -2.16
N ALA A 136 18.12 9.50 -1.40
CA ALA A 136 16.77 9.40 -1.93
C ALA A 136 16.48 10.50 -2.95
N ASP A 137 16.89 11.74 -2.68
CA ASP A 137 16.75 12.87 -3.61
C ASP A 137 17.46 12.65 -4.96
N LYS A 138 18.51 11.81 -4.99
CA LYS A 138 19.31 11.55 -6.19
C LYS A 138 18.96 10.26 -6.92
N LEU A 139 18.43 9.28 -6.19
CA LEU A 139 18.33 7.89 -6.65
C LEU A 139 16.91 7.37 -6.79
N LEU A 140 15.94 7.98 -6.08
CA LEU A 140 14.56 7.56 -6.21
C LEU A 140 14.07 7.83 -7.64
N PRO A 141 13.48 6.83 -8.31
CA PRO A 141 12.92 7.03 -9.64
C PRO A 141 11.73 8.01 -9.58
N PRO A 142 11.33 8.59 -10.72
CA PRO A 142 10.16 9.44 -10.78
C PRO A 142 8.92 8.75 -10.19
N GLY A 143 8.17 9.49 -9.36
CA GLY A 143 7.03 8.95 -8.63
C GLY A 143 7.36 8.45 -7.22
N LEU A 144 8.64 8.40 -6.82
CA LEU A 144 9.02 8.12 -5.43
C LEU A 144 9.63 9.37 -4.79
N ARG A 145 9.15 9.74 -3.61
CA ARG A 145 9.68 10.88 -2.83
C ARG A 145 9.75 10.51 -1.37
N TRP A 146 10.88 10.78 -0.72
CA TRP A 146 11.03 10.50 0.71
C TRP A 146 11.53 11.73 1.46
N ASN A 147 10.80 12.14 2.50
CA ASN A 147 11.14 13.32 3.29
C ASN A 147 11.95 13.00 4.57
N GLY A 148 12.31 11.73 4.78
CA GLY A 148 12.98 11.24 5.99
C GLY A 148 12.06 10.59 7.01
N GLN A 149 10.74 10.73 6.85
CA GLN A 149 9.72 10.14 7.73
C GLN A 149 8.61 9.42 6.96
N VAL A 150 8.25 9.93 5.78
CA VAL A 150 7.19 9.39 4.92
C VAL A 150 7.73 9.24 3.51
N LEU A 151 7.57 8.04 2.96
CA LEU A 151 7.84 7.71 1.57
C LEU A 151 6.53 7.80 0.80
N GLU A 152 6.44 8.80 -0.08
CA GLU A 152 5.36 8.95 -1.03
C GLU A 152 5.67 8.14 -2.28
N VAL A 153 4.70 7.31 -2.68
CA VAL A 153 4.76 6.53 -3.93
C VAL A 153 3.59 6.94 -4.80
N GLU A 154 3.88 7.47 -5.97
CA GLU A 154 2.92 7.92 -6.96
C GLU A 154 3.13 7.17 -8.27
N GLY A 155 2.05 6.62 -8.80
CA GLY A 155 2.08 5.89 -10.07
C GLY A 155 0.80 6.04 -10.85
N LYS A 156 0.81 5.48 -12.06
CA LYS A 156 -0.40 5.37 -12.87
C LYS A 156 -1.18 4.15 -12.42
N LEU A 157 -2.50 4.29 -12.28
CA LEU A 157 -3.37 3.13 -12.20
C LEU A 157 -3.30 2.38 -13.53
N PRO A 158 -3.31 1.04 -13.49
CA PRO A 158 -3.29 0.28 -14.71
C PRO A 158 -4.59 0.51 -15.50
N THR A 159 -4.50 0.52 -16.83
CA THR A 159 -5.68 0.63 -17.70
C THR A 159 -6.60 -0.59 -17.62
N HIS A 160 -6.03 -1.72 -17.22
CA HIS A 160 -6.68 -3.01 -16.99
C HIS A 160 -6.05 -3.69 -15.78
N GLY A 161 -6.84 -4.36 -14.94
CA GLY A 161 -6.33 -5.08 -13.80
C GLY A 161 -7.21 -4.89 -12.57
N VAL A 162 -6.62 -5.20 -11.41
CA VAL A 162 -7.27 -5.24 -10.09
C VAL A 162 -7.93 -3.93 -9.74
N VAL A 163 -7.26 -2.79 -9.95
CA VAL A 163 -7.79 -1.46 -9.68
C VAL A 163 -7.63 -0.64 -10.95
N PRO A 164 -8.56 -0.74 -11.92
CA PRO A 164 -8.40 -0.05 -13.19
C PRO A 164 -8.66 1.44 -13.03
N ALA A 165 -7.86 2.25 -13.74
CA ALA A 165 -7.97 3.71 -13.76
C ALA A 165 -9.42 4.22 -13.93
N ARG A 166 -10.20 3.50 -14.76
CA ARG A 166 -11.58 3.82 -15.15
C ARG A 166 -12.55 3.95 -13.97
N LEU A 167 -12.30 3.25 -12.86
CA LEU A 167 -13.15 3.36 -11.66
C LEU A 167 -13.01 4.71 -10.97
N PHE A 168 -11.91 5.42 -11.22
CA PHE A 168 -11.52 6.67 -10.55
C PHE A 168 -11.30 7.81 -11.56
N ASP A 169 -11.86 7.69 -12.78
CA ASP A 169 -11.82 8.76 -13.78
C ASP A 169 -12.70 9.95 -13.35
N THR A 170 -13.81 9.68 -12.65
CA THR A 170 -14.78 10.69 -12.20
C THR A 170 -14.99 10.70 -10.68
N SER A 171 -14.19 9.94 -9.94
CA SER A 171 -14.29 9.79 -8.49
C SER A 171 -12.91 9.69 -7.87
N SER A 172 -12.80 10.06 -6.59
CA SER A 172 -11.60 9.88 -5.78
C SER A 172 -11.91 9.00 -4.59
N LEU A 173 -11.00 8.09 -4.27
CA LEU A 173 -11.05 7.30 -3.05
C LEU A 173 -9.82 7.58 -2.21
N VAL A 174 -10.04 8.12 -1.01
CA VAL A 174 -9.02 8.28 0.01
C VAL A 174 -9.28 7.26 1.11
N LEU A 175 -8.26 6.47 1.42
CA LEU A 175 -8.28 5.47 2.47
C LEU A 175 -7.23 5.81 3.51
N SER A 176 -7.62 5.85 4.79
CA SER A 176 -6.66 5.71 5.87
C SER A 176 -6.31 4.24 6.07
N ALA A 177 -5.07 3.99 6.43
CA ALA A 177 -4.55 2.67 6.70
C ALA A 177 -3.98 2.60 8.12
N GLU A 178 -4.31 1.54 8.83
CA GLU A 178 -3.87 1.28 10.20
C GLU A 178 -3.27 -0.14 10.24
N HIS A 179 -1.98 -0.22 10.58
CA HIS A 179 -1.30 -1.49 10.76
C HIS A 179 -1.68 -2.10 12.09
N ASP A 180 -2.02 -3.38 12.07
CA ASP A 180 -2.45 -4.16 13.23
C ASP A 180 -1.73 -5.51 13.23
N GLY A 181 -1.68 -6.18 14.37
CA GLY A 181 -0.93 -7.43 14.54
C GLY A 181 -1.40 -8.58 13.64
N GLU A 182 -2.64 -8.52 13.16
CA GLU A 182 -3.19 -9.53 12.25
C GLU A 182 -3.31 -9.06 10.78
N GLY A 183 -3.04 -7.79 10.47
CA GLY A 183 -3.23 -7.27 9.12
C GLY A 183 -3.19 -5.76 8.99
N LEU A 184 -3.72 -5.26 7.88
CA LEU A 184 -3.84 -3.83 7.61
C LEU A 184 -5.31 -3.45 7.52
N TRP A 185 -5.77 -2.64 8.47
CA TRP A 185 -7.08 -2.00 8.39
C TRP A 185 -7.06 -0.86 7.37
N LEU A 186 -8.07 -0.83 6.51
CA LEU A 186 -8.35 0.21 5.54
C LEU A 186 -9.73 0.79 5.86
N ALA A 187 -9.80 2.10 6.00
CA ALA A 187 -11.05 2.83 6.17
C ALA A 187 -11.13 3.91 5.10
N ALA A 188 -12.30 4.05 4.45
CA ALA A 188 -12.53 5.12 3.48
C ALA A 188 -13.31 6.25 4.11
N GLU A 189 -13.06 7.48 3.65
CA GLU A 189 -13.94 8.62 3.95
C GLU A 189 -15.38 8.34 3.47
N ALA A 190 -15.52 7.66 2.30
CA ALA A 190 -16.78 7.19 1.76
C ALA A 190 -16.84 5.66 1.64
N TRP A 191 -17.67 5.02 2.46
CA TRP A 191 -17.88 3.56 2.45
C TRP A 191 -18.25 2.96 1.08
N PRO A 192 -19.10 3.60 0.24
CA PRO A 192 -19.36 3.08 -1.11
C PRO A 192 -18.11 2.92 -1.96
N GLY A 193 -17.18 3.88 -1.91
CA GLY A 193 -15.93 3.79 -2.66
C GLY A 193 -15.00 2.68 -2.15
N LEU A 194 -15.08 2.34 -0.85
CA LEU A 194 -14.36 1.20 -0.31
C LEU A 194 -14.88 -0.13 -0.87
N MET A 195 -16.20 -0.27 -1.02
CA MET A 195 -16.81 -1.45 -1.64
C MET A 195 -16.43 -1.59 -3.12
N ASP A 196 -16.38 -0.48 -3.86
CA ASP A 196 -15.95 -0.47 -5.26
C ASP A 196 -14.49 -0.92 -5.39
N LEU A 197 -13.61 -0.41 -4.52
CA LEU A 197 -12.23 -0.85 -4.44
C LEU A 197 -12.14 -2.34 -4.10
N LEU A 198 -12.93 -2.83 -3.16
CA LEU A 198 -12.92 -4.24 -2.82
C LEU A 198 -13.37 -5.12 -3.97
N GLN A 199 -14.43 -4.72 -4.65
CA GLN A 199 -14.85 -5.42 -5.86
C GLN A 199 -13.68 -5.48 -6.84
N ALA A 200 -12.97 -4.38 -7.05
CA ALA A 200 -11.78 -4.35 -7.88
C ALA A 200 -10.68 -5.32 -7.37
N VAL A 201 -10.33 -5.23 -6.08
CA VAL A 201 -9.30 -6.05 -5.39
C VAL A 201 -9.58 -7.54 -5.44
N PHE A 202 -10.85 -7.96 -5.37
CA PHE A 202 -11.24 -9.37 -5.35
C PHE A 202 -11.74 -9.91 -6.68
N SER A 203 -12.08 -9.05 -7.64
CA SER A 203 -12.37 -9.48 -9.03
C SER A 203 -11.10 -9.93 -9.76
N ALA A 204 -9.93 -9.64 -9.21
CA ALA A 204 -8.63 -9.88 -9.83
C ALA A 204 -8.15 -11.33 -9.86
N GLU A 205 -8.87 -12.29 -9.29
CA GLU A 205 -8.53 -13.71 -9.45
C GLU A 205 -9.76 -14.56 -9.81
N LEU A 206 -9.97 -14.68 -11.13
CA LEU A 206 -10.53 -15.86 -11.80
C LEU A 206 -9.94 -15.91 -13.24
N ARG A 207 -8.60 -16.00 -13.34
CA ARG A 207 -7.79 -16.70 -14.37
C ARG A 207 -6.34 -16.23 -14.37
#